data_AF-E6SQ80-F1
#
_entry.id   AF-E6SQ80-F1
#
_cell.length_a   1.000
_cell.length_b   1.000
_cell.length_c   1.000
_cell.angle_alpha   90.00
_cell.angle_beta   90.00
_cell.angle_gamma   90.00
#
_symmetry.space_group_name_H-M   'P 1'
#
loop_
_entity.id
_entity.type
_entity.pdbx_description
1 polymer ?
#
loop_
_entity_poly.entity_id
_entity_poly.type
_entity_poly.pdbx_seq_one_letter_code
_entity_poly.pdbx_strand_id
1 'polypeptide(L)'
;MEFFTDFNLHYVVSFMADVNIFNENAYQFAFTEVSDKRSDMDLKVVRTLLAIIEAFFCDNRNIMLFICYDMDNSGGAHSRLFQFWYQKYNRLSRYYMNNNTINIEGFYFYTAMVCRIDHPDFENKVDEYESYIKALE
;
A
#
# COMPACT_ATOMS: atom_id res chain seq x y z
N MET A 1 -13.12 6.80 0.70
CA MET A 1 -13.11 7.94 1.63
C MET A 1 -12.46 9.11 0.94
N GLU A 2 -12.90 10.32 1.22
CA GLU A 2 -12.26 11.55 0.72
C GLU A 2 -11.99 12.53 1.86
N PHE A 3 -10.97 13.37 1.71
CA PHE A 3 -10.67 14.45 2.66
C PHE A 3 -9.97 15.63 1.95
N PHE A 4 -10.03 16.79 2.60
CA PHE A 4 -9.38 18.01 2.14
C PHE A 4 -8.27 18.43 3.11
N THR A 5 -7.16 18.95 2.59
CA THR A 5 -6.09 19.55 3.40
C THR A 5 -6.36 21.02 3.69
N ASP A 6 -5.58 21.61 4.59
CA ASP A 6 -5.62 23.06 4.87
C ASP A 6 -5.28 23.91 3.63
N PHE A 7 -4.61 23.33 2.63
CA PHE A 7 -4.30 23.96 1.34
C PHE A 7 -5.38 23.74 0.28
N ASN A 8 -6.53 23.17 0.68
CA ASN A 8 -7.64 22.83 -0.20
C ASN A 8 -7.25 21.83 -1.30
N LEU A 9 -6.34 20.91 -0.98
CA LEU A 9 -6.02 19.75 -1.81
C LEU A 9 -7.01 18.64 -1.49
N HIS A 10 -7.51 17.97 -2.52
CA HIS A 10 -8.52 16.92 -2.39
C HIS A 10 -7.86 15.56 -2.57
N TYR A 11 -7.95 14.71 -1.55
CA TYR A 11 -7.45 13.35 -1.60
C TYR A 11 -8.60 12.35 -1.55
N VAL A 12 -8.49 11.32 -2.38
CA VAL A 12 -9.35 10.14 -2.36
C VAL A 12 -8.51 8.94 -1.95
N VAL A 13 -9.06 8.16 -1.02
CA VAL A 13 -8.44 6.93 -0.49
C VAL A 13 -9.44 5.79 -0.61
N SER A 14 -9.00 4.64 -1.11
CA SER A 14 -9.81 3.44 -1.26
C SER A 14 -9.06 2.17 -0.89
N PHE A 15 -9.85 1.19 -0.42
CA PHE A 15 -9.45 -0.20 -0.27
C PHE A 15 -10.40 -1.02 -1.15
N MET A 16 -9.86 -1.66 -2.18
CA MET A 16 -10.63 -2.43 -3.15
C MET A 16 -10.33 -3.90 -2.93
N ALA A 17 -11.36 -4.73 -2.72
CA ALA A 17 -11.17 -6.16 -2.53
C ALA A 17 -10.43 -6.77 -3.73
N ASP A 18 -9.39 -7.53 -3.46
CA ASP A 18 -8.56 -8.18 -4.47
C ASP A 18 -8.46 -9.66 -4.19
N VAL A 19 -9.02 -10.45 -5.11
CA VAL A 19 -9.08 -11.91 -5.01
C VAL A 19 -8.07 -12.60 -5.93
N ASN A 20 -7.15 -11.87 -6.55
CA ASN A 20 -6.17 -12.43 -7.48
C ASN A 20 -5.10 -13.25 -6.76
N ILE A 21 -4.72 -12.83 -5.56
CA ILE A 21 -3.66 -13.47 -4.75
C ILE A 21 -4.26 -14.29 -3.60
N PHE A 22 -5.32 -13.78 -2.96
CA PHE A 22 -5.89 -14.36 -1.75
C PHE A 22 -7.39 -14.58 -1.92
N ASN A 23 -7.92 -15.65 -1.33
CA ASN A 23 -9.35 -15.95 -1.41
C ASN A 23 -10.25 -14.98 -0.63
N GLU A 24 -9.72 -14.29 0.39
CA GLU A 24 -10.46 -13.34 1.23
C GLU A 24 -9.54 -12.33 1.94
N ASN A 25 -10.15 -11.25 2.44
CA ASN A 25 -9.55 -10.22 3.30
C ASN A 25 -8.30 -9.51 2.72
N ALA A 26 -8.07 -9.60 1.42
CA ALA A 26 -7.03 -8.84 0.74
C ALA A 26 -7.62 -7.65 -0.02
N TYR A 27 -6.96 -6.50 0.12
CA TYR A 27 -7.44 -5.25 -0.44
C TYR A 27 -6.31 -4.43 -1.05
N GLN A 28 -6.48 -4.02 -2.30
CA GLN A 28 -5.64 -3.01 -2.92
C GLN A 28 -5.91 -1.64 -2.31
N PHE A 29 -4.86 -1.03 -1.76
CA PHE A 29 -4.86 0.32 -1.25
C PHE A 29 -4.47 1.29 -2.36
N ALA A 30 -5.34 2.26 -2.62
CA ALA A 30 -5.06 3.38 -3.52
C ALA A 30 -5.27 4.70 -2.79
N PHE A 31 -4.38 5.65 -3.06
CA PHE A 31 -4.56 7.05 -2.66
C PHE A 31 -4.21 7.95 -3.84
N THR A 32 -5.02 8.95 -4.08
CA THR A 32 -4.88 9.86 -5.23
C THR A 32 -5.19 11.27 -4.82
N GLU A 33 -4.33 12.20 -5.21
CA GLU A 33 -4.64 13.64 -5.19
C GLU A 33 -5.46 13.98 -6.43
N VAL A 34 -6.66 14.50 -6.25
CA VAL A 34 -7.61 14.83 -7.33
C VAL A 34 -7.57 16.34 -7.66
N SER A 35 -6.81 17.13 -6.89
CA SER A 35 -6.58 18.54 -7.18
C SER A 35 -5.51 18.75 -8.25
N ASP A 36 -5.75 19.65 -9.21
CA ASP A 36 -4.78 20.07 -10.25
C ASP A 36 -3.59 20.92 -9.71
N LYS A 37 -3.36 20.91 -8.40
CA LYS A 37 -2.30 21.69 -7.76
C LYS A 37 -1.11 20.78 -7.47
N ARG A 38 0.10 21.23 -7.78
CA ARG A 38 1.32 20.56 -7.29
C ARG A 38 1.45 20.80 -5.79
N SER A 39 1.45 19.73 -5.01
CA SER A 39 1.74 19.78 -3.58
C SER A 39 3.18 19.36 -3.27
N ASP A 40 3.83 20.11 -2.38
CA ASP A 40 4.96 19.60 -1.61
C ASP A 40 4.45 18.54 -0.60
N MET A 41 5.36 17.73 -0.06
CA MET A 41 5.01 16.70 0.93
C MET A 41 4.38 17.32 2.19
N ASP A 42 3.07 17.13 2.39
CA ASP A 42 2.34 17.57 3.57
C ASP A 42 2.34 16.49 4.68
N LEU A 43 2.99 16.78 5.80
CA LEU A 43 3.06 15.87 6.96
C LEU A 43 1.68 15.57 7.57
N LYS A 44 0.67 16.44 7.41
CA LYS A 44 -0.70 16.17 7.86
C LYS A 44 -1.35 15.10 7.00
N VAL A 45 -1.18 15.16 5.67
CA VAL A 45 -1.64 14.11 4.76
C VAL A 45 -1.05 12.77 5.15
N VAL A 46 0.26 12.72 5.41
CA VAL A 46 0.93 11.49 5.85
C VAL A 46 0.33 10.96 7.15
N ARG A 47 0.08 11.82 8.15
CA ARG A 47 -0.56 11.41 9.42
C ARG A 47 -1.99 10.90 9.22
N THR A 48 -2.76 11.51 8.32
CA THR A 48 -4.12 11.06 8.00
C THR A 48 -4.11 9.69 7.33
N LEU A 49 -3.26 9.49 6.31
CA LEU A 49 -3.10 8.19 5.65
C LEU A 49 -2.68 7.10 6.64
N LEU A 50 -1.81 7.44 7.59
CA LEU A 50 -1.41 6.55 8.67
C LEU A 50 -2.57 6.12 9.56
N ALA A 51 -3.41 7.06 10.00
CA ALA A 51 -4.57 6.75 10.82
C ALA A 51 -5.57 5.85 10.06
N ILE A 52 -5.73 6.08 8.76
CA ILE A 52 -6.58 5.25 7.89
C ILE A 52 -6.05 3.81 7.80
N ILE A 53 -4.75 3.65 7.55
CA ILE A 53 -4.12 2.32 7.45
C ILE A 53 -4.16 1.58 8.79
N GLU A 54 -3.91 2.26 9.92
CA GLU A 54 -4.04 1.65 11.25
C GLU A 54 -5.48 1.19 11.52
N ALA A 55 -6.49 1.99 11.13
CA ALA A 55 -7.90 1.62 11.27
C ALA A 55 -8.26 0.42 10.38
N PHE A 56 -7.72 0.33 9.17
CA PHE A 56 -7.89 -0.83 8.28
C PHE A 56 -7.38 -2.12 8.94
N PHE A 57 -6.24 -2.05 9.62
CA PHE A 57 -5.64 -3.17 10.33
C PHE A 57 -6.23 -3.39 11.74
N CYS A 58 -7.34 -2.75 12.13
CA CYS A 58 -8.06 -3.12 13.35
C CYS A 58 -8.55 -4.57 13.29
N ASP A 59 -8.93 -5.06 12.11
CA ASP A 59 -9.07 -6.50 11.87
C ASP A 59 -7.70 -7.07 11.47
N ASN A 60 -7.19 -8.01 12.27
CA ASN A 60 -5.87 -8.61 12.04
C ASN A 60 -5.86 -9.65 10.91
N ARG A 61 -7.02 -9.96 10.32
CA ARG A 61 -7.13 -10.83 9.13
C ARG A 61 -6.97 -10.07 7.82
N ASN A 62 -6.99 -8.75 7.87
CA ASN A 62 -6.85 -7.92 6.68
C ASN A 62 -5.41 -7.94 6.15
N ILE A 63 -5.29 -8.02 4.83
CA ILE A 63 -4.05 -7.91 4.07
C ILE A 63 -4.19 -6.71 3.15
N MET A 64 -3.19 -5.83 3.19
CA MET A 64 -3.15 -4.67 2.30
C MET A 64 -2.17 -4.94 1.16
N LEU A 65 -2.62 -4.71 -0.06
CA LEU A 65 -1.83 -4.76 -1.28
C LEU A 65 -1.61 -3.36 -1.80
N PHE A 66 -0.41 -3.07 -2.27
CA PHE A 66 -0.09 -1.83 -2.93
C PHE A 66 0.54 -2.15 -4.27
N ILE A 67 -0.06 -1.65 -5.36
CA ILE A 67 0.44 -1.85 -6.72
C ILE A 67 0.52 -0.48 -7.38
N CYS A 68 1.69 -0.14 -7.90
CA CYS A 68 1.92 1.11 -8.58
C CYS A 68 2.74 0.85 -9.84
N TYR A 69 2.19 1.26 -10.99
CA TYR A 69 2.87 1.19 -12.27
C TYR A 69 3.86 2.35 -12.41
N ASP A 70 5.12 2.05 -12.72
CA ASP A 70 6.15 3.08 -12.93
C ASP A 70 6.12 3.58 -14.38
N MET A 71 5.17 4.49 -14.65
CA MET A 71 4.99 5.11 -15.96
C MET A 71 6.16 5.98 -16.42
N ASP A 72 6.93 6.56 -15.48
CA ASP A 72 7.70 7.79 -15.80
C ASP A 72 8.94 8.02 -14.91
N ASN A 73 9.46 6.98 -14.21
CA ASN A 73 10.40 7.17 -13.09
C ASN A 73 9.77 7.99 -11.93
N SER A 74 8.45 8.18 -11.98
CA SER A 74 7.59 8.94 -11.06
C SER A 74 6.92 8.04 -10.02
N GLY A 75 6.98 6.70 -10.20
CA GLY A 75 6.67 5.72 -9.15
C GLY A 75 7.48 5.96 -7.87
N GLY A 76 8.60 6.68 -7.99
CA GLY A 76 9.42 7.14 -6.88
C GLY A 76 8.73 8.02 -5.84
N ALA A 77 7.63 8.75 -6.13
CA ALA A 77 6.95 9.58 -5.12
C ALA A 77 5.96 8.77 -4.27
N HIS A 78 5.17 7.91 -4.92
CA HIS A 78 4.24 7.01 -4.25
C HIS A 78 4.96 5.88 -3.54
N SER A 79 6.04 5.33 -4.12
CA SER A 79 6.92 4.39 -3.43
C SER A 79 7.63 5.03 -2.25
N ARG A 80 8.07 6.30 -2.35
CA ARG A 80 8.64 7.03 -1.21
C ARG A 80 7.64 7.23 -0.08
N LEU A 81 6.37 7.53 -0.37
CA LEU A 81 5.35 7.70 0.67
C LEU A 81 5.03 6.36 1.35
N PHE A 82 4.96 5.28 0.59
CA PHE A 82 4.75 3.92 1.10
C PHE A 82 5.97 3.38 1.86
N GLN A 83 7.18 3.68 1.38
CA GLN A 83 8.42 3.33 2.06
C GLN A 83 8.65 4.20 3.30
N PHE A 84 8.23 5.47 3.29
CA PHE A 84 8.23 6.34 4.47
C PHE A 84 7.25 5.82 5.54
N TRP A 85 6.06 5.39 5.11
CA TRP A 85 5.11 4.68 5.96
C TRP A 85 5.78 3.47 6.62
N TYR A 86 6.39 2.59 5.82
CA TYR A 86 7.05 1.40 6.34
C TYR A 86 8.20 1.71 7.29
N GLN A 87 9.11 2.60 6.92
CA GLN A 87 10.28 2.94 7.75
C GLN A 87 9.86 3.50 9.11
N LYS A 88 8.77 4.26 9.17
CA LYS A 88 8.27 4.82 10.42
C LYS A 88 7.56 3.78 11.29
N TYR A 89 6.88 2.80 10.69
CA TYR A 89 6.05 1.82 11.41
C TYR A 89 6.69 0.44 11.60
N ASN A 90 7.74 0.10 10.85
CA ASN A 90 8.62 -1.03 11.15
C ASN A 90 9.25 -0.87 12.55
N ARG A 91 9.36 0.37 13.06
CA ARG A 91 9.77 0.64 14.45
C ARG A 91 8.80 0.09 15.51
N LEU A 92 7.55 -0.21 15.14
CA LEU A 92 6.57 -0.81 16.05
C LEU A 92 6.56 -2.34 15.98
N SER A 93 7.26 -2.96 15.03
CA SER A 93 7.35 -4.42 14.85
C SER A 93 5.99 -5.15 14.76
N ARG A 94 4.91 -4.44 14.37
CA ARG A 94 3.54 -5.01 14.28
C ARG A 94 3.17 -5.49 12.87
N TYR A 95 3.93 -5.06 11.87
CA TYR A 95 3.62 -5.29 10.47
C TYR A 95 4.81 -5.92 9.75
N TYR A 96 4.51 -6.87 8.90
CA TYR A 96 5.42 -7.41 7.90
C TYR A 96 5.12 -6.75 6.56
N MET A 97 6.17 -6.46 5.79
CA MET A 97 6.05 -5.98 4.42
C MET A 97 6.93 -6.82 3.52
N ASN A 98 6.35 -7.35 2.45
CA ASN A 98 7.08 -7.94 1.34
C ASN A 98 6.86 -7.05 0.10
N ASN A 99 7.92 -6.40 -0.39
CA ASN A 99 7.87 -5.55 -1.56
C ASN A 99 8.74 -6.11 -2.70
N ASN A 100 8.26 -5.96 -3.92
CA ASN A 100 8.91 -6.45 -5.14
C ASN A 100 8.74 -5.44 -6.27
N THR A 101 9.66 -5.50 -7.22
CA THR A 101 9.50 -4.85 -8.53
C THR A 101 9.40 -5.94 -9.57
N ILE A 102 8.24 -6.05 -10.22
CA ILE A 102 7.95 -7.04 -11.26
C ILE A 102 7.93 -6.37 -12.63
N ASN A 103 8.46 -7.07 -13.64
CA ASN A 103 8.44 -6.63 -15.04
C ASN A 103 7.45 -7.48 -15.82
N ILE A 104 6.37 -6.87 -16.28
CA ILE A 104 5.36 -7.52 -17.12
C ILE A 104 5.38 -6.85 -18.49
N GLU A 105 5.81 -7.58 -19.52
CA GLU A 105 5.84 -7.10 -20.92
C GLU A 105 6.58 -5.77 -21.11
N GLY A 106 7.63 -5.50 -20.32
CA GLY A 106 8.41 -4.25 -20.38
C GLY A 106 7.91 -3.15 -19.46
N PHE A 107 6.82 -3.39 -18.72
CA PHE A 107 6.27 -2.48 -17.73
C PHE A 107 6.71 -2.87 -16.32
N TYR A 108 7.29 -1.92 -15.60
CA TYR A 108 7.72 -2.13 -14.21
C TYR A 108 6.61 -1.77 -13.24
N PHE A 109 6.25 -2.71 -12.37
CA PHE A 109 5.29 -2.50 -11.30
C PHE A 109 5.99 -2.64 -9.96
N TYR A 110 5.86 -1.62 -9.13
CA TYR A 110 6.15 -1.75 -7.71
C TYR A 110 4.95 -2.40 -7.03
N THR A 111 5.20 -3.51 -6.33
CA THR A 111 4.19 -4.23 -5.56
C THR A 111 4.63 -4.35 -4.11
N ALA A 112 3.67 -4.31 -3.20
CA ALA A 112 3.92 -4.65 -1.82
C ALA A 112 2.69 -5.31 -1.17
N MET A 113 2.96 -6.34 -0.38
CA MET A 113 2.02 -6.91 0.57
C MET A 113 2.38 -6.41 1.97
N VAL A 114 1.37 -6.02 2.72
CA VAL A 114 1.47 -5.67 4.13
C VAL A 114 0.49 -6.51 4.92
N CYS A 115 1.01 -7.19 5.93
CA CYS A 115 0.24 -8.06 6.81
C CYS A 115 0.62 -7.77 8.27
N ARG A 116 -0.34 -7.92 9.17
CA ARG A 116 -0.04 -7.92 10.61
C ARG A 116 0.71 -9.19 10.99
N ILE A 117 1.72 -9.08 11.85
CA ILE A 117 2.49 -10.25 12.30
C ILE A 117 1.67 -11.22 13.15
N ASP A 118 0.56 -10.75 13.73
CA ASP A 118 -0.40 -11.56 14.50
C ASP A 118 -1.63 -11.97 13.68
N HIS A 119 -1.51 -11.96 12.34
CA HIS A 119 -2.47 -12.59 11.46
C HIS A 119 -2.56 -14.09 11.79
N PRO A 120 -3.77 -14.68 11.92
CA PRO A 120 -3.92 -16.07 12.37
C PRO A 120 -3.27 -17.10 11.43
N ASP A 121 -3.09 -16.72 10.17
CA ASP A 121 -2.50 -17.56 9.11
C ASP A 121 -1.27 -16.89 8.46
N PHE A 122 -0.48 -16.16 9.27
CA PHE A 122 0.58 -15.27 8.77
C PHE A 122 1.55 -15.92 7.77
N GLU A 123 2.15 -17.07 8.12
CA GLU A 123 3.16 -17.73 7.29
C GLU A 123 2.60 -18.13 5.93
N ASN A 124 1.42 -18.78 5.91
CA ASN A 124 0.77 -19.17 4.66
C ASN A 124 0.44 -17.96 3.78
N LYS A 125 0.06 -16.81 4.37
CA LYS A 125 -0.21 -15.59 3.59
C LYS A 125 1.04 -14.96 2.99
N VAL A 126 2.18 -15.09 3.67
CA VAL A 126 3.47 -14.68 3.10
C VAL A 126 3.85 -15.62 1.95
N ASP A 127 3.74 -16.93 2.14
CA ASP A 127 4.09 -17.93 1.13
C ASP A 127 3.20 -17.85 -0.11
N GLU A 128 1.90 -17.60 0.05
CA GLU A 128 0.93 -17.42 -1.03
C GLU A 128 1.29 -16.19 -1.89
N TYR A 129 1.62 -15.06 -1.24
CA TYR A 129 2.08 -13.86 -1.94
C TYR A 129 3.40 -14.08 -2.67
N GLU A 130 4.40 -14.66 -2.01
CA GLU A 130 5.71 -14.91 -2.62
C GLU A 130 5.61 -15.85 -3.82
N SER A 131 4.77 -16.88 -3.71
CA SER A 131 4.52 -17.82 -4.80
C SER A 131 3.83 -17.13 -5.98
N TYR A 132 2.88 -16.24 -5.71
CA TYR A 132 2.21 -15.44 -6.73
C TYR A 132 3.19 -14.50 -7.46
N ILE A 133 4.03 -13.77 -6.73
CA ILE A 133 5.01 -12.86 -7.33
C ILE A 133 6.01 -13.63 -8.19
N LYS A 134 6.53 -14.77 -7.72
CA LYS A 134 7.45 -15.62 -8.51
C LYS A 134 6.83 -16.16 -9.79
N ALA A 135 5.51 -16.31 -9.85
CA ALA A 135 4.80 -16.76 -11.06
C ALA A 135 4.62 -15.63 -12.10
N LEU A 136 4.86 -14.36 -11.72
CA LEU A 136 4.78 -13.19 -12.60
C LEU A 136 6.13 -12.74 -13.16
N GLU A 137 7.24 -13.30 -12.66
CA GLU A 137 8.61 -13.09 -13.17
C GLU A 137 8.92 -13.98 -14.39
#